data_AF-A0A0F8AWZ4-F1
#
_entry.id   AF-A0A0F8AWZ4-F1
#
_cell.length_a   1.000
_cell.length_b   1.000
_cell.length_c   1.000
_cell.angle_alpha   90.00
_cell.angle_beta   90.00
_cell.angle_gamma   90.00
#
_symmetry.space_group_name_H-M   'P 1'
#
loop_
_entity.id
_entity.type
_entity.pdbx_description
1 polymer ?
#
loop_
_entity_poly.entity_id
_entity_poly.type
_entity_poly.pdbx_seq_one_letter_code
_entity_poly.pdbx_strand_id
1 'polypeptide(L)'
;DDLRDMDDEEARERLMKFDGIGEKGAKTILGAFDRNPTAVREGNVEAGGPGVRRLVSALAERVTATDTAPIDEPVTTDTRRLIRLPGTLHGGSGLVVTPIERGDLGDFDPLRDAVPDRFVGREIRIETDADRTVELNGERVRVEPGRNTVPEFAGVFLMARGEARKAPER
;
A
#
# COMPACT_ATOMS: atom_id res chain seq x y z
N ASP A 1 -1.56 -18.05 -18.90
CA ASP A 1 -1.69 -18.65 -20.24
C ASP A 1 -0.57 -19.65 -20.53
N ASP A 2 -0.40 -20.73 -19.76
CA ASP A 2 0.69 -21.70 -20.08
C ASP A 2 0.42 -23.17 -19.74
N LEU A 3 -0.60 -23.54 -18.95
CA LEU A 3 -0.80 -24.97 -18.62
C LEU A 3 -1.24 -25.85 -19.81
N ARG A 4 -1.83 -25.25 -20.86
CA ARG A 4 -2.29 -25.97 -22.06
C ARG A 4 -1.24 -26.04 -23.16
N ASP A 5 -0.24 -25.17 -23.07
CA ASP A 5 0.86 -25.06 -24.03
C ASP A 5 2.16 -25.71 -23.50
N MET A 6 2.20 -26.01 -22.19
CA MET A 6 3.20 -26.84 -21.54
C MET A 6 3.05 -28.32 -21.89
N ASP A 7 4.13 -29.09 -21.74
CA ASP A 7 4.01 -30.54 -21.78
C ASP A 7 3.20 -31.08 -20.58
N ASP A 8 2.63 -32.27 -20.77
CA ASP A 8 1.70 -32.88 -19.82
C ASP A 8 2.33 -33.17 -18.46
N GLU A 9 3.65 -33.36 -18.40
CA GLU A 9 4.41 -33.65 -17.19
C GLU A 9 4.70 -32.35 -16.42
N GLU A 10 5.24 -31.35 -17.09
CA GLU A 10 5.47 -29.99 -16.59
C GLU A 10 4.18 -29.33 -16.09
N ALA A 11 3.08 -29.47 -16.83
CA ALA A 11 1.78 -28.94 -16.44
C ALA A 11 1.28 -29.57 -15.14
N ARG A 12 1.52 -30.87 -14.94
CA ARG A 12 1.16 -31.58 -13.70
C ARG A 12 2.07 -31.19 -12.55
N GLU A 13 3.37 -31.13 -12.77
CA GLU A 13 4.33 -30.65 -11.76
C GLU A 13 3.97 -29.25 -11.28
N ARG A 14 3.60 -28.36 -12.20
CA ARG A 14 3.17 -27.01 -11.87
C ARG A 14 1.89 -27.00 -11.04
N LEU A 15 0.91 -27.84 -11.36
CA LEU A 15 -0.32 -27.97 -10.57
C LEU A 15 -0.07 -28.55 -9.18
N MET A 16 0.87 -29.48 -9.04
CA MET A 16 1.22 -30.09 -7.75
C MET A 16 2.00 -29.17 -6.81
N LYS A 17 2.47 -28.00 -7.28
CA LYS A 17 3.03 -26.94 -6.43
C LYS A 17 1.97 -26.21 -5.58
N PHE A 18 0.69 -26.44 -5.85
CA PHE A 18 -0.40 -25.92 -5.04
C PHE A 18 -0.80 -26.92 -3.96
N ASP A 19 -0.92 -26.44 -2.73
CA ASP A 19 -1.30 -27.26 -1.60
C ASP A 19 -2.65 -27.95 -1.83
N GLY A 20 -2.72 -29.24 -1.50
CA GLY A 20 -3.92 -30.06 -1.69
C GLY A 20 -4.11 -30.63 -3.10
N ILE A 21 -3.21 -30.36 -4.05
CA ILE A 21 -3.25 -30.94 -5.41
C ILE A 21 -2.17 -32.01 -5.56
N GLY A 22 -2.57 -33.28 -5.45
CA GLY A 22 -1.72 -34.43 -5.81
C GLY A 22 -1.85 -34.84 -7.27
N GLU A 23 -1.09 -35.85 -7.68
CA GLU A 23 -1.01 -36.33 -9.08
C GLU A 23 -2.38 -36.64 -9.72
N LYS A 24 -3.28 -37.30 -8.98
CA LYS A 24 -4.65 -37.58 -9.45
C LYS A 24 -5.49 -36.30 -9.63
N GLY A 25 -5.27 -35.32 -8.76
CA GLY A 25 -5.91 -34.00 -8.84
C GLY A 25 -5.44 -33.24 -10.08
N ALA A 26 -4.12 -33.20 -10.31
CA ALA A 26 -3.52 -32.57 -11.49
C ALA A 26 -4.06 -33.17 -12.80
N LYS A 27 -4.11 -34.50 -12.92
CA LYS A 27 -4.72 -35.21 -14.07
C LYS A 27 -6.18 -34.82 -14.29
N THR A 28 -6.96 -34.71 -13.21
CA THR A 28 -8.38 -34.35 -13.28
C THR A 28 -8.58 -32.93 -13.77
N ILE A 29 -7.73 -32.00 -13.31
CA ILE A 29 -7.74 -30.58 -13.69
C ILE A 29 -7.43 -30.42 -15.18
N LEU A 30 -6.32 -31.00 -15.66
CA LEU A 30 -5.94 -30.91 -17.08
C LEU A 30 -7.02 -31.50 -17.99
N GLY A 31 -7.54 -32.69 -17.67
CA GLY A 31 -8.62 -33.27 -18.45
C GLY A 31 -9.91 -32.45 -18.42
N ALA A 32 -10.15 -31.64 -17.38
CA ALA A 32 -11.29 -30.71 -17.36
C ALA A 32 -11.05 -29.51 -18.29
N PHE A 33 -9.82 -29.01 -18.36
CA PHE A 33 -9.41 -27.93 -19.26
C PHE A 33 -9.50 -28.36 -20.73
N ASP A 34 -9.21 -29.63 -21.04
CA ASP A 34 -9.33 -30.17 -22.40
C ASP A 34 -10.78 -30.43 -22.82
N ARG A 35 -11.61 -30.94 -21.90
CA ARG A 35 -13.02 -31.27 -22.20
C ARG A 35 -13.88 -30.01 -22.35
N ASN A 36 -13.66 -29.00 -21.52
CA ASN A 36 -14.51 -27.81 -21.44
C ASN A 36 -13.70 -26.49 -21.49
N PRO A 37 -12.85 -26.26 -22.51
CA PRO A 37 -11.90 -25.15 -22.51
C PRO A 37 -12.56 -23.78 -22.50
N THR A 38 -13.68 -23.61 -23.21
CA THR A 38 -14.42 -22.34 -23.27
C THR A 38 -15.10 -22.04 -21.94
N ALA A 39 -15.79 -23.03 -21.35
CA ALA A 39 -16.48 -22.83 -20.07
C ALA A 39 -15.51 -22.48 -18.94
N VAL A 40 -14.35 -23.13 -18.89
CA VAL A 40 -13.30 -22.80 -17.91
C VAL A 40 -12.74 -21.39 -18.14
N ARG A 41 -12.51 -20.98 -19.40
CA ARG A 41 -12.03 -19.62 -19.74
C ARG A 41 -13.02 -18.53 -19.32
N GLU A 42 -14.31 -18.82 -19.40
CA GLU A 42 -15.39 -17.93 -18.96
C GLU A 42 -15.59 -17.94 -17.43
N GLY A 43 -14.77 -18.68 -16.68
CA GLY A 43 -14.84 -18.74 -15.22
C GLY A 43 -15.92 -19.68 -14.67
N ASN A 44 -16.46 -20.59 -15.50
CA ASN A 44 -17.41 -21.59 -15.03
C ASN A 44 -16.70 -22.72 -14.27
N VAL A 45 -16.50 -22.50 -12.98
CA VAL A 45 -15.82 -23.45 -12.06
C VAL A 45 -16.57 -24.78 -11.95
N GLU A 46 -17.90 -24.77 -12.06
CA GLU A 46 -18.74 -25.98 -12.02
C GLU A 46 -18.50 -26.88 -13.23
N ALA A 47 -18.36 -26.31 -14.43
CA ALA A 47 -18.05 -27.04 -15.66
C ALA A 47 -16.63 -27.66 -15.64
N GLY A 48 -15.73 -27.12 -14.83
CA GLY A 48 -14.39 -27.67 -14.57
C GLY A 48 -14.37 -28.83 -13.56
N GLY A 49 -15.48 -29.07 -12.86
CA GLY A 49 -15.63 -30.17 -11.91
C GLY A 49 -14.77 -30.04 -10.64
N PRO A 50 -14.69 -31.12 -9.81
CA PRO A 50 -14.07 -31.07 -8.49
C PRO A 50 -12.58 -30.69 -8.47
N GLY A 51 -11.82 -31.03 -9.53
CA GLY A 51 -10.41 -30.68 -9.65
C GLY A 51 -10.20 -29.17 -9.77
N VAL A 52 -10.97 -28.52 -10.64
CA VAL A 52 -10.88 -27.07 -10.86
C VAL A 52 -11.33 -26.29 -9.64
N ARG A 53 -12.38 -26.74 -8.93
CA ARG A 53 -12.76 -26.16 -7.63
C ARG A 53 -11.61 -26.14 -6.63
N ARG A 54 -10.89 -27.27 -6.49
CA ARG A 54 -9.72 -27.36 -5.58
C ARG A 54 -8.61 -26.41 -6.01
N LEU A 55 -8.34 -26.31 -7.31
CA LEU A 55 -7.36 -25.35 -7.84
C LEU A 55 -7.75 -23.91 -7.51
N VAL A 56 -9.01 -23.53 -7.71
CA VAL A 56 -9.51 -22.18 -7.38
C VAL A 56 -9.38 -21.91 -5.89
N SER A 57 -9.74 -22.86 -5.02
CA SER A 57 -9.56 -22.71 -3.56
C SER A 57 -8.08 -22.53 -3.18
N ALA A 58 -7.18 -23.38 -3.69
CA ALA A 58 -5.75 -23.26 -3.41
C ALA A 58 -5.14 -21.94 -3.92
N LEU A 59 -5.59 -21.46 -5.08
CA LEU A 59 -5.22 -20.14 -5.61
C LEU A 59 -5.76 -19.02 -4.73
N ALA A 60 -7.03 -19.07 -4.33
CA ALA A 60 -7.64 -18.07 -3.48
C ALA A 60 -6.95 -17.98 -2.12
N GLU A 61 -6.65 -19.12 -1.49
CA GLU A 61 -5.89 -19.18 -0.23
C GLU A 61 -4.50 -18.55 -0.37
N ARG A 62 -3.77 -18.91 -1.43
CA ARG A 62 -2.44 -18.36 -1.71
C ARG A 62 -2.49 -16.85 -1.96
N VAL A 63 -3.39 -16.37 -2.81
CA VAL A 63 -3.55 -14.94 -3.13
C VAL A 63 -3.96 -14.18 -1.87
N THR A 64 -4.89 -14.71 -1.07
CA THR A 64 -5.26 -14.09 0.21
C THR A 64 -4.05 -14.00 1.16
N ALA A 65 -3.20 -15.03 1.20
CA ALA A 65 -2.02 -15.02 2.06
C ALA A 65 -0.91 -14.08 1.57
N THR A 66 -0.82 -13.77 0.27
CA THR A 66 0.34 -13.08 -0.32
C THR A 66 0.04 -11.71 -0.91
N ASP A 67 -1.18 -11.49 -1.38
CA ASP A 67 -1.57 -10.30 -2.15
C ASP A 67 -2.66 -9.47 -1.46
N THR A 68 -3.03 -9.79 -0.21
CA THR A 68 -4.02 -8.99 0.53
C THR A 68 -3.45 -7.62 0.86
N ALA A 69 -4.18 -6.57 0.45
CA ALA A 69 -3.89 -5.20 0.85
C ALA A 69 -4.48 -4.92 2.25
N PRO A 70 -3.69 -4.44 3.22
CA PRO A 70 -4.22 -4.01 4.50
C PRO A 70 -5.00 -2.70 4.32
N ILE A 71 -6.30 -2.82 4.09
CA ILE A 71 -7.21 -1.68 4.00
C ILE A 71 -7.93 -1.45 5.33
N ASP A 72 -8.30 -0.20 5.58
CA ASP A 72 -9.21 0.17 6.67
C ASP A 72 -10.65 -0.10 6.22
N GLU A 73 -11.18 -1.29 6.53
CA GLU A 73 -12.54 -1.73 6.14
C GLU A 73 -13.64 -0.71 6.50
N PRO A 74 -13.67 -0.13 7.72
CA PRO A 74 -14.60 0.95 8.06
C PRO A 74 -14.61 2.15 7.10
N VAL A 75 -13.47 2.48 6.47
CA VAL A 75 -13.41 3.57 5.48
C VAL A 75 -14.09 3.18 4.17
N THR A 76 -14.08 1.89 3.82
CA THR A 76 -14.61 1.37 2.55
C THR A 76 -16.12 1.13 2.62
N THR A 77 -16.61 0.66 3.76
CA THR A 77 -18.03 0.28 3.93
C THR A 77 -18.93 1.45 4.32
N ASP A 78 -18.38 2.53 4.89
CA ASP A 78 -19.13 3.70 5.30
C ASP A 78 -19.45 4.64 4.11
N THR A 79 -20.71 4.61 3.68
CA THR A 79 -21.23 5.49 2.60
C THR A 79 -21.29 6.98 2.94
N ARG A 80 -21.04 7.37 4.20
CA ARG A 80 -21.10 8.77 4.68
C ARG A 80 -19.78 9.26 5.27
N ARG A 81 -18.68 8.60 4.92
CA ARG A 81 -17.35 8.93 5.43
C ARG A 81 -16.92 10.34 5.01
N LEU A 82 -16.37 11.09 5.96
CA LEU A 82 -15.65 12.33 5.64
C LEU A 82 -14.27 11.98 5.10
N ILE A 83 -14.00 12.43 3.88
CA ILE A 83 -12.69 12.30 3.24
C ILE A 83 -11.95 13.63 3.37
N ARG A 84 -10.65 13.55 3.64
CA ARG A 84 -9.80 14.73 3.73
C ARG A 84 -9.75 15.42 2.37
N LEU A 85 -9.99 16.73 2.37
CA LEU A 85 -10.03 17.51 1.14
C LEU A 85 -8.63 17.61 0.50
N PRO A 86 -8.47 17.24 -0.78
CA PRO A 86 -7.21 17.41 -1.50
C PRO A 86 -6.69 18.85 -1.48
N GLY A 87 -5.36 18.99 -1.41
CA GLY A 87 -4.67 20.28 -1.34
C GLY A 87 -4.71 20.97 0.03
N THR A 88 -5.41 20.41 1.02
CA THR A 88 -5.40 20.94 2.40
C THR A 88 -4.20 20.46 3.20
N LEU A 89 -3.95 21.08 4.36
CA LEU A 89 -2.91 20.61 5.28
C LEU A 89 -3.44 19.50 6.20
N HIS A 90 -2.64 18.46 6.39
CA HIS A 90 -2.87 17.42 7.37
C HIS A 90 -2.51 17.92 8.77
N GLY A 91 -3.49 18.08 9.65
CA GLY A 91 -3.29 18.67 10.99
C GLY A 91 -2.29 17.94 11.90
N GLY A 92 -1.99 16.66 11.67
CA GLY A 92 -1.01 15.89 12.46
C GLY A 92 0.43 15.95 11.95
N SER A 93 0.69 16.55 10.78
CA SER A 93 2.02 16.57 10.15
C SER A 93 2.35 17.90 9.49
N GLY A 94 1.37 18.73 9.17
CA GLY A 94 1.56 19.94 8.37
C GLY A 94 1.87 19.68 6.90
N LEU A 95 1.77 18.44 6.41
CA LEU A 95 1.96 18.08 5.00
C LEU A 95 0.68 18.30 4.19
N VAL A 96 0.84 18.53 2.89
CA VAL A 96 -0.25 18.68 1.93
C VAL A 96 -0.91 17.32 1.66
N VAL A 97 -2.23 17.33 1.50
CA VAL A 97 -3.00 16.19 1.01
C VAL A 97 -2.86 16.16 -0.51
N THR A 98 -1.75 15.59 -0.98
CA THR A 98 -1.36 15.60 -2.39
C THR A 98 -2.10 14.52 -3.18
N PRO A 99 -2.91 14.87 -4.21
CA PRO A 99 -3.37 13.90 -5.19
C PRO A 99 -2.20 13.29 -5.95
N ILE A 100 -2.27 11.99 -6.23
CA ILE A 100 -1.24 11.27 -6.97
C ILE A 100 -1.93 10.56 -8.14
N GLU A 101 -1.44 10.78 -9.36
CA GLU A 101 -1.93 10.02 -10.51
C GLU A 101 -1.38 8.59 -10.46
N ARG A 102 -2.09 7.63 -11.07
CA ARG A 102 -1.70 6.21 -10.99
C ARG A 102 -0.29 5.94 -11.54
N GLY A 103 0.11 6.68 -12.58
CA GLY A 103 1.44 6.55 -13.19
C GLY A 103 2.57 7.05 -12.29
N ASP A 104 2.27 8.00 -11.41
CA ASP A 104 3.28 8.70 -10.59
C ASP A 104 3.47 8.05 -9.21
N LEU A 105 2.66 7.03 -8.87
CA LEU A 105 2.69 6.39 -7.55
C LEU A 105 4.08 5.81 -7.20
N GLY A 106 4.81 5.32 -8.19
CA GLY A 106 6.14 4.74 -7.98
C GLY A 106 7.22 5.77 -7.63
N ASP A 107 7.04 7.02 -8.07
CA ASP A 107 8.04 8.08 -7.93
C ASP A 107 7.72 9.07 -6.80
N PHE A 108 6.53 8.97 -6.19
CA PHE A 108 6.07 9.87 -5.13
C PHE A 108 6.85 9.67 -3.81
N ASP A 109 7.52 10.74 -3.36
CA ASP A 109 8.17 10.81 -2.05
C ASP A 109 7.36 11.73 -1.11
N PRO A 110 6.57 11.17 -0.17
CA PRO A 110 5.73 11.98 0.71
C PRO A 110 6.51 12.93 1.62
N LEU A 111 7.79 12.66 1.90
CA LEU A 111 8.62 13.52 2.75
C LEU A 111 9.26 14.66 1.97
N ARG A 112 9.03 14.74 0.66
CA ARG A 112 9.44 15.84 -0.21
C ARG A 112 8.25 16.47 -0.92
N ASP A 113 7.47 15.67 -1.64
CA ASP A 113 6.41 16.12 -2.55
C ASP A 113 5.14 16.59 -1.83
N ALA A 114 4.96 16.19 -0.56
CA ALA A 114 3.86 16.68 0.28
C ALA A 114 4.29 17.83 1.20
N VAL A 115 5.52 18.33 1.10
CA VAL A 115 5.96 19.50 1.88
C VAL A 115 5.38 20.77 1.25
N PRO A 116 4.63 21.60 1.99
CA PRO A 116 4.06 22.81 1.43
C PRO A 116 5.15 23.84 1.09
N ASP A 117 5.18 24.33 -0.15
CA ASP A 117 6.11 25.40 -0.61
C ASP A 117 6.10 26.62 0.32
N ARG A 118 4.94 26.91 0.94
CA ARG A 118 4.76 28.05 1.84
C ARG A 118 5.66 27.99 3.08
N PHE A 119 6.10 26.79 3.48
CA PHE A 119 6.97 26.55 4.62
C PHE A 119 8.44 26.37 4.25
N VAL A 120 8.80 26.57 2.97
CA VAL A 120 10.17 26.48 2.48
C VAL A 120 10.79 27.89 2.43
N GLY A 121 12.08 27.98 2.74
CA GLY A 121 12.86 29.23 2.68
C GLY A 121 12.66 30.19 3.85
N ARG A 122 11.93 29.78 4.89
CA ARG A 122 11.70 30.55 6.11
C ARG A 122 12.11 29.74 7.32
N GLU A 123 12.49 30.44 8.38
CA GLU A 123 12.79 29.84 9.67
C GLU A 123 11.83 30.32 10.74
N ILE A 124 11.55 29.46 11.71
CA ILE A 124 10.73 29.78 12.87
C ILE A 124 11.43 29.36 14.15
N ARG A 125 11.11 30.08 15.24
CA ARG A 125 11.54 29.68 16.59
C ARG A 125 10.52 28.74 17.22
N ILE A 126 11.00 27.59 17.66
CA ILE A 126 10.24 26.58 18.40
C ILE A 126 10.92 26.29 19.74
N GLU A 127 10.18 25.65 20.64
CA GLU A 127 10.68 25.10 21.88
C GLU A 127 10.28 23.63 21.98
N THR A 128 11.21 22.76 22.37
CA THR A 128 10.95 21.33 22.62
C THR A 128 11.53 20.93 23.97
N ASP A 129 10.94 19.93 24.62
CA ASP A 129 11.37 19.48 25.94
C ASP A 129 12.41 18.34 25.88
N ALA A 130 12.69 17.80 24.68
CA ALA A 130 13.63 16.70 24.47
C ALA A 130 14.29 16.77 23.09
N ASP A 131 15.41 16.07 22.89
CA ASP A 131 16.07 15.97 21.58
C ASP A 131 15.11 15.44 20.50
N ARG A 132 15.12 16.08 19.33
CA ARG A 132 14.38 15.65 18.14
C ARG A 132 15.27 15.65 16.91
N THR A 133 14.94 14.80 15.96
CA THR A 133 15.52 14.82 14.61
C THR A 133 14.40 14.67 13.60
N VAL A 134 14.37 15.58 12.63
CA VAL A 134 13.40 15.59 11.54
C VAL A 134 14.15 15.37 10.24
N GLU A 135 13.67 14.43 9.43
CA GLU A 135 14.10 14.27 8.04
C GLU A 135 12.93 14.63 7.14
N LEU A 136 12.98 15.81 6.53
CA LEU A 136 11.90 16.33 5.71
C LEU A 136 12.48 17.28 4.66
N ASN A 137 11.86 17.31 3.48
CA ASN A 137 12.30 18.11 2.34
C ASN A 137 13.76 17.83 1.91
N GLY A 138 14.23 16.59 2.09
CA GLY A 138 15.63 16.21 1.82
C GLY A 138 16.65 16.75 2.83
N GLU A 139 16.22 17.38 3.92
CA GLU A 139 17.08 17.92 4.97
C GLU A 139 16.95 17.13 6.28
N ARG A 140 18.06 16.95 6.99
CA ARG A 140 18.09 16.40 8.35
C ARG A 140 18.31 17.53 9.36
N VAL A 141 17.29 17.84 10.15
CA VAL A 141 17.30 18.91 11.16
C VAL A 141 17.34 18.28 12.56
N ARG A 142 18.39 18.58 13.33
CA ARG A 142 18.48 18.22 14.75
C ARG A 142 18.00 19.40 15.60
N VAL A 143 17.18 19.11 16.61
CA VAL A 143 16.59 20.09 17.52
C VAL A 143 16.93 19.66 18.95
N GLU A 144 17.60 20.51 19.70
CA GLU A 144 17.99 20.24 21.09
C GLU A 144 16.87 20.66 22.07
N PRO A 145 16.85 20.18 23.32
CA PRO A 145 15.94 20.67 24.34
C PRO A 145 16.06 22.19 24.53
N GLY A 146 14.92 22.86 24.69
CA GLY A 146 14.83 24.31 24.78
C GLY A 146 14.51 24.98 23.45
N ARG A 147 14.98 26.22 23.27
CA ARG A 147 14.58 27.09 22.15
C ARG A 147 15.54 26.97 20.98
N ASN A 148 14.98 26.68 19.82
CA ASN A 148 15.74 26.49 18.57
C ASN A 148 15.13 27.32 17.45
N THR A 149 15.97 27.74 16.50
CA THR A 149 15.53 28.27 15.22
C THR A 149 15.72 27.17 14.18
N VAL A 150 14.65 26.83 13.47
CA VAL A 150 14.63 25.72 12.51
C VAL A 150 13.89 26.14 11.23
N PRO A 151 14.09 25.45 10.10
CA PRO A 151 13.24 25.63 8.92
C PRO A 151 11.76 25.49 9.26
N GLU A 152 10.90 26.33 8.65
CA GLU A 152 9.47 26.40 8.95
C GLU A 152 8.77 25.05 8.75
N PHE A 153 9.11 24.30 7.69
CA PHE A 153 8.57 22.95 7.46
C PHE A 153 8.85 22.00 8.64
N ALA A 154 10.09 22.01 9.18
CA ALA A 154 10.50 21.12 10.26
C ALA A 154 9.82 21.52 11.58
N GLY A 155 9.75 22.83 11.85
CA GLY A 155 9.09 23.34 13.03
C GLY A 155 7.58 23.09 13.03
N VAL A 156 6.90 23.30 11.90
CA VAL A 156 5.46 22.98 11.76
C VAL A 156 5.22 21.48 11.91
N PHE A 157 6.07 20.64 11.31
CA PHE A 157 5.95 19.18 11.42
C PHE A 157 6.04 18.70 12.88
N LEU A 158 7.01 19.22 13.65
CA LEU A 158 7.14 18.89 15.07
C LEU A 158 5.97 19.42 15.91
N MET A 159 5.53 20.66 15.65
CA MET A 159 4.39 21.24 16.36
C MET A 159 3.08 20.48 16.10
N ALA A 160 2.84 20.06 14.85
CA ALA A 160 1.65 19.28 14.47
C ALA A 160 1.58 17.91 15.17
N ARG A 161 2.74 17.35 15.55
CA ARG A 161 2.87 16.09 16.29
C ARG A 161 2.87 16.28 17.81
N GLY A 162 2.75 17.51 18.30
CA GLY A 162 2.83 17.83 19.72
C GLY A 162 4.24 17.66 20.31
N GLU A 163 5.27 17.60 19.48
CA GLU A 163 6.66 17.39 19.89
C GLU A 163 7.43 18.70 20.12
N ALA A 164 6.85 19.81 19.69
CA ALA A 164 7.36 21.16 19.91
C ALA A 164 6.20 22.17 20.04
N ARG A 165 6.51 23.36 20.53
CA ARG A 165 5.59 24.50 20.60
C ARG A 165 6.22 25.76 19.99
N LYS A 166 5.39 26.69 19.51
CA LYS A 166 5.88 27.97 18.99
C LYS A 166 6.54 28.75 20.13
N ALA A 167 7.79 29.18 19.94
CA ALA A 167 8.44 30.05 20.90
C ALA A 167 7.82 31.46 20.83
N PRO A 168 7.72 32.19 21.96
CA PRO A 168 7.15 33.54 22.01
C PRO A 168 7.79 34.49 21.00
N GLU A 169 6.97 35.32 20.35
CA GLU A 169 7.45 36.46 19.56
C GLU A 169 7.92 37.55 20.53
N ARG A 170 9.08 38.14 20.26
CA ARG A 170 9.62 39.26 21.04
C ARG A 170 9.06 40.56 20.52
#